data_AF-A0A8S1XC33-F1
#
_entry.id   AF-A0A8S1XC33-F1
#
_cell.length_a   1.000
_cell.length_b   1.000
_cell.length_c   1.000
_cell.angle_alpha   90.00
_cell.angle_beta   90.00
_cell.angle_gamma   90.00
#
_symmetry.space_group_name_H-M   'P 1'
#
loop_
_entity.id
_entity.type
_entity.pdbx_description
1 polymer ?
#
loop_
_entity_poly.entity_id
_entity_poly.type
_entity_poly.pdbx_seq_one_letter_code
_entity_poly.pdbx_strand_id
1 'polypeptide(L)'
;MQKFFLTRYMLQDYQMLSLQQSITRDRLNYYLKFINPLLIGSYDEFKLNFQDHFQDETLSEFIKDEYVIIQQQIHHYAPIKLQEYNMTLFNAFSILLDAFYKQEQIYIKPQTTRGTNPHNTYQYKNYILFVTVFDNISDQMYQESVQKIDLVVQRWIIMVIPISIAVLISMILLGYYYNYFNHFLEKFFDLNTHIEQIELDADQSRQQFILQSLKQGSELIHLYKFNLIGKEEILAKNKIKESKKEIKNMGNELKELRQSIRISKLPLILSFFVLLLQYLVIAGPLTYVGSDYMSKFSTTIDFFKSLSDIGVYVPASFSQKEILYFFTYFTYYNADDRVFFVDQIQKAVNKIDTFLTLQIESSKLQFSKQFLDNYEYLEQNNLCPLLNSSKYFDFDYFCLNSQNGILKLGLRAALTNFNNILKTELSINFPITRKLPPKEELEAVYLGSDIISEITVKMEQDIRSQTQTIEELYNIINAISLTYTILLIIIIQFSVFKMFRLKLNRTKMISLIFPLETIFLNDHFERELRRMVTSEKLI
;
A
#
# COMPACT_ATOMS: atom_id res chain seq x y z
N MET A 1 -2.37 -19.33 24.77
CA MET A 1 -1.48 -19.88 25.82
C MET A 1 -1.70 -19.23 27.19
N GLN A 2 -1.48 -17.92 27.35
CA GLN A 2 -1.48 -17.27 28.68
C GLN A 2 -2.83 -17.33 29.40
N LYS A 3 -3.95 -17.11 28.68
CA LYS A 3 -5.32 -17.26 29.23
C LYS A 3 -5.60 -18.66 29.82
N PHE A 4 -5.02 -19.71 29.23
CA PHE A 4 -5.13 -21.08 29.73
C PHE A 4 -4.38 -21.25 31.07
N PHE A 5 -3.17 -20.70 31.20
CA PHE A 5 -2.47 -20.70 32.48
C PHE A 5 -3.21 -19.87 33.54
N LEU A 6 -3.70 -18.69 33.17
CA LEU A 6 -4.45 -17.80 34.06
C LEU A 6 -5.71 -18.47 34.63
N THR A 7 -6.50 -19.15 33.80
CA THR A 7 -7.69 -19.90 34.24
C THR A 7 -7.34 -21.09 35.13
N ARG A 8 -6.21 -21.76 34.89
CA ARG A 8 -5.70 -22.80 35.81
C ARG A 8 -5.34 -22.24 37.17
N TYR A 9 -4.72 -21.06 37.22
CA TYR A 9 -4.38 -20.40 38.48
C TYR A 9 -5.63 -19.89 39.22
N MET A 10 -6.67 -19.42 38.52
CA MET A 10 -7.97 -19.14 39.15
C MET A 10 -8.51 -20.38 39.88
N LEU A 11 -8.51 -21.55 39.23
CA LEU A 11 -8.95 -22.81 39.86
C LEU A 11 -8.14 -23.12 41.12
N GLN A 12 -6.82 -22.98 41.04
CA GLN A 12 -5.92 -23.25 42.16
C GLN A 12 -6.14 -22.26 43.32
N ASP A 13 -6.31 -20.98 43.02
CA ASP A 13 -6.53 -19.93 44.02
C ASP A 13 -7.81 -20.17 44.82
N TYR A 14 -8.94 -20.48 44.15
CA TYR A 14 -10.17 -20.78 44.88
C TYR A 14 -10.13 -22.10 45.64
N GLN A 15 -9.42 -23.11 45.11
CA GLN A 15 -9.18 -24.35 45.86
C GLN A 15 -8.37 -24.06 47.13
N MET A 16 -7.31 -23.26 47.04
CA MET A 16 -6.50 -22.84 48.19
C MET A 16 -7.32 -22.03 49.19
N LEU A 17 -8.13 -21.07 48.73
CA LEU A 17 -9.04 -20.31 49.58
C LEU A 17 -10.04 -21.21 50.31
N SER A 18 -10.55 -22.25 49.65
CA SER A 18 -11.44 -23.23 50.27
C SER A 18 -10.71 -24.13 51.27
N LEU A 19 -9.49 -24.57 50.96
CA LEU A 19 -8.66 -25.39 51.85
C LEU A 19 -8.29 -24.62 53.13
N GLN A 20 -8.02 -23.32 52.99
CA GLN A 20 -7.74 -22.40 54.10
C GLN A 20 -9.00 -21.87 54.79
N GLN A 21 -10.18 -22.38 54.43
CA GLN A 21 -11.48 -22.01 55.03
C GLN A 21 -11.87 -20.53 54.87
N SER A 22 -11.28 -19.81 53.91
CA SER A 22 -11.64 -18.41 53.60
C SER A 22 -12.92 -18.29 52.77
N ILE A 23 -13.31 -19.35 52.06
CA ILE A 23 -14.59 -19.47 51.35
C ILE A 23 -15.28 -20.79 51.67
N THR A 24 -16.60 -20.81 51.58
CA THR A 24 -17.40 -22.03 51.73
C THR A 24 -17.34 -22.88 50.47
N ARG A 25 -17.71 -24.17 50.59
CA ARG A 25 -17.82 -25.08 49.45
C ARG A 25 -18.83 -24.61 48.40
N ASP A 26 -19.93 -23.99 48.84
CA ASP A 26 -20.93 -23.43 47.92
C ASP A 26 -20.38 -22.24 47.14
N ARG A 27 -19.59 -21.37 47.78
CA ARG A 27 -18.89 -20.29 47.08
C ARG A 27 -17.84 -20.83 46.12
N LEU A 28 -17.09 -21.87 46.50
CA LEU A 28 -16.18 -22.53 45.56
C LEU A 28 -16.95 -23.04 44.32
N ASN A 29 -18.07 -23.74 44.50
CA ASN A 29 -18.89 -24.23 43.39
C ASN A 29 -19.41 -23.10 42.49
N TYR A 30 -19.72 -21.93 43.06
CA TYR A 30 -20.11 -20.74 42.31
C TYR A 30 -18.98 -20.28 41.37
N TYR A 31 -17.78 -20.04 41.90
CA TYR A 31 -16.62 -19.63 41.10
C TYR A 31 -16.23 -20.68 40.05
N LEU A 32 -16.29 -21.96 40.38
CA LEU A 32 -15.98 -23.04 39.43
C LEU A 32 -16.92 -23.08 38.22
N LYS A 33 -18.19 -22.64 38.36
CA LYS A 33 -19.12 -22.52 37.22
C LYS A 33 -18.69 -21.44 36.23
N PHE A 34 -18.03 -20.39 36.71
CA PHE A 34 -17.47 -19.35 35.85
C PHE A 34 -16.16 -19.82 35.18
N ILE A 35 -15.25 -20.42 35.95
CA ILE A 35 -13.89 -20.72 35.48
C ILE A 35 -13.83 -21.91 34.53
N ASN A 36 -14.60 -22.97 34.78
CA ASN A 36 -14.52 -24.20 33.97
C ASN A 36 -14.81 -23.97 32.47
N PRO A 37 -15.86 -23.23 32.07
CA PRO A 37 -16.08 -22.87 30.67
C PRO A 37 -14.94 -22.02 30.07
N LEU A 38 -14.31 -21.16 30.86
CA LEU A 38 -13.17 -20.35 30.39
C LEU A 38 -11.93 -21.18 30.09
N LEU A 39 -11.68 -22.23 30.88
CA LEU A 39 -10.58 -23.15 30.64
C LEU A 39 -10.75 -23.88 29.29
N ILE A 40 -11.97 -24.36 29.02
CA ILE A 40 -12.34 -25.00 27.74
C ILE A 40 -12.18 -24.00 26.60
N GLY A 41 -12.79 -22.82 26.74
CA GLY A 41 -12.72 -21.77 25.71
C GLY A 41 -11.29 -21.31 25.43
N SER A 42 -10.43 -21.23 26.45
CA SER A 42 -9.01 -20.87 26.29
C SER A 42 -8.21 -21.93 25.53
N TYR A 43 -8.55 -23.21 25.70
CA TYR A 43 -7.95 -24.29 24.93
C TYR A 43 -8.44 -24.25 23.47
N ASP A 44 -9.75 -24.10 23.25
CA ASP A 44 -10.33 -24.02 21.91
C ASP A 44 -9.77 -22.82 21.14
N GLU A 45 -9.63 -21.65 21.77
CA GLU A 45 -8.99 -20.46 21.19
C GLU A 45 -7.53 -20.76 20.79
N PHE A 46 -6.76 -21.42 21.67
CA PHE A 46 -5.38 -21.80 21.34
C PHE A 46 -5.31 -22.81 20.20
N LYS A 47 -6.24 -23.77 20.16
CA LYS A 47 -6.32 -24.77 19.09
C LYS A 47 -6.66 -24.13 17.74
N LEU A 48 -7.66 -23.24 17.70
CA LEU A 48 -8.04 -22.52 16.49
C LEU A 48 -6.87 -21.67 15.99
N ASN A 49 -6.27 -20.87 16.87
CA ASN A 49 -5.10 -20.08 16.52
C ASN A 49 -3.96 -20.96 16.00
N PHE A 50 -3.69 -22.12 16.62
CA PHE A 50 -2.69 -23.07 16.12
C PHE A 50 -3.06 -23.64 14.74
N GLN A 51 -4.33 -23.92 14.46
CA GLN A 51 -4.76 -24.43 13.17
C GLN A 51 -4.68 -23.37 12.07
N ASP A 52 -5.14 -22.16 12.34
CA ASP A 52 -5.19 -21.07 11.36
C ASP A 52 -3.79 -20.56 11.02
N HIS A 53 -2.94 -20.38 12.03
CA HIS A 53 -1.62 -19.76 11.87
C HIS A 53 -0.55 -20.69 11.30
N PHE A 54 -0.60 -21.99 11.59
CA PHE A 54 0.38 -22.93 11.02
C PHE A 54 0.01 -23.41 9.60
N GLN A 55 -1.22 -23.12 9.14
CA GLN A 55 -1.65 -23.37 7.76
C GLN A 55 -1.54 -22.13 6.87
N ASP A 56 -1.40 -20.93 7.45
CA ASP A 56 -1.19 -19.68 6.72
C ASP A 56 0.20 -19.66 6.07
N GLU A 57 0.25 -19.48 4.75
CA GLU A 57 1.50 -19.39 3.98
C GLU A 57 2.38 -18.22 4.44
N THR A 58 1.78 -17.12 4.89
CA THR A 58 2.51 -15.91 5.30
C THR A 58 3.16 -16.07 6.67
N LEU A 59 2.42 -16.60 7.65
CA LEU A 59 2.98 -16.84 8.99
C LEU A 59 3.96 -18.01 9.00
N SER A 60 3.75 -18.96 8.10
CA SER A 60 4.62 -20.10 7.92
C SER A 60 6.07 -19.73 7.58
N GLU A 61 6.32 -18.55 7.01
CA GLU A 61 7.67 -18.06 6.70
C GLU A 61 8.49 -17.80 7.99
N PHE A 62 7.84 -17.41 9.09
CA PHE A 62 8.48 -17.18 10.39
C PHE A 62 8.68 -18.46 11.21
N ILE A 63 8.00 -19.55 10.85
CA ILE A 63 7.86 -20.73 11.72
C ILE A 63 8.56 -21.98 11.15
N LYS A 64 8.57 -22.16 9.81
CA LYS A 64 8.94 -23.45 9.18
C LYS A 64 10.37 -23.89 9.42
N ASP A 65 11.31 -22.96 9.58
CA ASP A 65 12.74 -23.26 9.66
C ASP A 65 13.31 -23.22 11.09
N GLU A 66 12.48 -22.96 12.10
CA GLU A 66 12.95 -22.89 13.49
C GLU A 66 12.99 -24.25 14.18
N TYR A 67 14.17 -24.59 14.69
CA TYR A 67 14.41 -25.74 15.56
C TYR A 67 14.60 -25.27 17.00
N VAL A 68 13.97 -25.99 17.93
CA VAL A 68 14.02 -25.69 19.36
C VAL A 68 14.38 -26.92 20.17
N ILE A 69 15.14 -26.70 21.23
CA ILE A 69 15.46 -27.73 22.22
C ILE A 69 14.40 -27.69 23.31
N ILE A 70 13.55 -28.71 23.34
CA ILE A 70 12.51 -28.87 24.35
C ILE A 70 12.91 -29.92 25.38
N GLN A 71 12.38 -29.79 26.59
CA GLN A 71 12.60 -30.74 27.68
C GLN A 71 11.33 -31.51 28.00
N GLN A 72 11.39 -32.83 28.00
CA GLN A 72 10.28 -33.72 28.36
C GLN A 72 10.64 -34.60 29.55
N GLN A 73 9.62 -34.96 30.33
CA GLN A 73 9.78 -35.89 31.45
C GLN A 73 9.79 -37.34 30.94
N ILE A 74 10.84 -38.09 31.27
CA ILE A 74 11.02 -39.48 30.79
C ILE A 74 10.21 -40.49 31.62
N HIS A 75 9.95 -40.17 32.89
CA HIS A 75 9.22 -41.04 33.81
C HIS A 75 7.85 -40.45 34.13
N HIS A 76 6.79 -41.26 34.24
CA HIS A 76 5.46 -40.75 34.58
C HIS A 76 5.36 -40.16 36.01
N TYR A 77 6.28 -40.49 36.91
CA TYR A 77 6.25 -40.09 38.32
C TYR A 77 7.66 -39.71 38.83
N ALA A 78 7.75 -39.29 40.10
CA ALA A 78 9.00 -38.92 40.75
C ALA A 78 10.02 -40.10 40.82
N PRO A 79 11.33 -39.84 40.71
CA PRO A 79 11.97 -38.53 40.56
C PRO A 79 11.79 -37.96 39.15
N ILE A 80 11.59 -36.64 39.07
CA ILE A 80 11.46 -35.93 37.79
C ILE A 80 12.82 -35.99 37.07
N LYS A 81 12.87 -36.76 35.98
CA LYS A 81 14.02 -36.78 35.06
C LYS A 81 13.59 -36.19 33.72
N LEU A 82 14.37 -35.21 33.27
CA LEU A 82 14.13 -34.50 32.01
C LEU A 82 15.12 -34.98 30.94
N GLN A 83 14.65 -35.05 29.71
CA GLN A 83 15.47 -35.28 28.52
C GLN A 83 15.21 -34.17 27.50
N GLU A 84 16.29 -33.74 26.87
CA GLU A 84 16.27 -32.75 25.78
C GLU A 84 16.00 -33.44 24.45
N TYR A 85 15.14 -32.81 23.65
CA TYR A 85 14.84 -33.21 22.29
C TYR A 85 14.96 -31.99 21.39
N ASN A 86 15.74 -32.12 20.31
CA ASN A 86 15.77 -31.12 19.26
C ASN A 86 14.66 -31.44 18.25
N MET A 87 13.73 -30.51 18.04
CA MET A 87 12.62 -30.68 17.11
C MET A 87 12.21 -29.36 16.47
N THR A 88 11.43 -29.45 15.39
CA THR A 88 10.84 -28.27 14.76
C THR A 88 9.85 -27.59 15.71
N LEU A 89 9.75 -26.27 15.58
CA LEU A 89 8.85 -25.45 16.38
C LEU A 89 7.38 -25.90 16.26
N PHE A 90 6.96 -26.30 15.06
CA PHE A 90 5.64 -26.91 14.81
C PHE A 90 5.38 -28.12 15.72
N ASN A 91 6.35 -29.06 15.79
CA ASN A 91 6.21 -30.26 16.61
C ASN A 91 6.17 -29.90 18.11
N ALA A 92 6.99 -28.94 18.54
CA ALA A 92 6.99 -28.48 19.92
C ALA A 92 5.62 -27.91 20.33
N PHE A 93 5.00 -27.08 19.47
CA PHE A 93 3.67 -26.54 19.73
C PHE A 93 2.55 -27.56 19.63
N SER A 94 2.66 -28.54 18.72
CA SER A 94 1.71 -29.67 18.66
C SER A 94 1.70 -30.49 19.95
N ILE A 95 2.87 -30.73 20.54
CA ILE A 95 2.99 -31.40 21.85
C ILE A 95 2.44 -30.52 22.98
N LEU A 96 2.65 -29.19 22.91
CA LEU A 96 2.05 -28.25 23.86
C LEU A 96 0.52 -28.27 23.80
N LEU A 97 -0.06 -28.33 22.59
CA LEU A 97 -1.49 -28.40 22.38
C LEU A 97 -2.08 -29.69 22.96
N ASP A 98 -1.45 -30.85 22.72
CA ASP A 98 -1.87 -32.11 23.36
C ASP A 98 -1.76 -32.01 24.90
N ALA A 99 -0.68 -31.40 25.41
CA ALA A 99 -0.51 -31.22 26.85
C ALA A 99 -1.64 -30.36 27.46
N PHE A 100 -2.09 -29.28 26.79
CA PHE A 100 -3.24 -28.50 27.23
C PHE A 100 -4.54 -29.29 27.19
N TYR A 101 -4.79 -30.03 26.11
CA TYR A 101 -5.98 -30.89 26.00
C TYR A 101 -6.06 -31.93 27.13
N LYS A 102 -4.95 -32.65 27.40
CA LYS A 102 -4.91 -33.64 28.48
C LYS A 102 -5.14 -33.01 29.83
N GLN A 103 -4.62 -31.79 30.04
CA GLN A 103 -4.79 -31.07 31.29
C GLN A 103 -6.21 -30.55 31.46
N GLU A 104 -6.85 -30.04 30.41
CA GLU A 104 -8.27 -29.67 30.39
C GLU A 104 -9.16 -30.86 30.78
N GLN A 105 -8.91 -32.04 30.19
CA GLN A 105 -9.66 -33.27 30.51
C GLN A 105 -9.55 -33.66 31.99
N ILE A 106 -8.41 -33.43 32.65
CA ILE A 106 -8.21 -33.69 34.08
C ILE A 106 -9.13 -32.80 34.93
N TYR A 107 -9.34 -31.55 34.54
CA TYR A 107 -10.19 -30.61 35.29
C TYR A 107 -11.68 -30.85 35.05
N ILE A 108 -12.08 -31.24 33.83
CA ILE A 108 -13.48 -31.55 33.49
C ILE A 108 -13.92 -32.88 34.10
N LYS A 109 -13.06 -33.90 34.03
CA LYS A 109 -13.30 -35.23 34.58
C LYS A 109 -12.31 -35.41 35.72
N PRO A 110 -12.66 -35.04 36.97
CA PRO A 110 -11.77 -35.16 38.11
C PRO A 110 -11.42 -36.62 38.37
N GLN A 111 -10.41 -37.12 37.65
CA GLN A 111 -9.71 -38.33 37.96
C GLN A 111 -8.71 -38.00 39.07
N THR A 112 -8.49 -38.93 39.98
CA THR A 112 -7.47 -38.82 41.03
C THR A 112 -6.09 -38.76 40.39
N THR A 113 -5.66 -37.57 39.99
CA THR A 113 -4.31 -37.33 39.48
C THR A 113 -3.35 -37.37 40.67
N ARG A 114 -2.63 -38.49 40.79
CA ARG A 114 -1.59 -38.66 41.80
C ARG A 114 -0.28 -38.07 41.26
N GLY A 115 0.12 -36.91 41.77
CA GLY A 115 1.46 -36.34 41.58
C GLY A 115 1.67 -35.48 40.30
N THR A 116 2.92 -35.14 40.04
CA THR A 116 3.39 -34.34 38.89
C THR A 116 3.22 -35.12 37.58
N ASN A 117 2.32 -34.65 36.71
CA ASN A 117 2.06 -35.23 35.38
C ASN A 117 3.08 -34.75 34.34
N PRO A 118 3.64 -35.62 33.46
CA PRO A 118 4.48 -35.24 32.33
C PRO A 118 3.94 -34.08 31.48
N HIS A 119 2.62 -34.03 31.23
CA HIS A 119 2.01 -32.94 30.46
C HIS A 119 2.13 -31.58 31.17
N ASN A 120 2.03 -31.58 32.50
CA ASN A 120 2.18 -30.37 33.30
C ASN A 120 3.65 -29.93 33.35
N THR A 121 4.57 -30.87 33.52
CA THR A 121 6.01 -30.63 33.49
C THR A 121 6.44 -30.07 32.13
N TYR A 122 5.91 -30.60 31.02
CA TYR A 122 6.18 -30.09 29.69
C TYR A 122 5.78 -28.62 29.51
N GLN A 123 4.54 -28.28 29.90
CA GLN A 123 3.99 -26.93 29.80
C GLN A 123 4.84 -25.90 30.56
N TYR A 124 5.17 -26.20 31.81
CA TYR A 124 5.92 -25.26 32.65
C TYR A 124 7.40 -25.24 32.31
N LYS A 125 8.07 -26.39 32.15
CA LYS A 125 9.51 -26.40 31.90
C LYS A 125 9.89 -25.69 30.60
N ASN A 126 9.05 -25.81 29.56
CA ASN A 126 9.26 -25.15 28.29
C ASN A 126 8.58 -23.77 28.19
N TYR A 127 7.97 -23.27 29.27
CA TYR A 127 7.26 -21.98 29.26
C TYR A 127 8.17 -20.82 28.83
N ILE A 128 9.37 -20.74 29.40
CA ILE A 128 10.37 -19.70 29.11
C ILE A 128 10.73 -19.71 27.63
N LEU A 129 10.99 -20.89 27.07
CA LEU A 129 11.29 -21.09 25.65
C LEU A 129 10.13 -20.59 24.78
N PHE A 130 8.90 -21.05 25.04
CA PHE A 130 7.75 -20.68 24.23
C PHE A 130 7.44 -19.18 24.27
N VAL A 131 7.52 -18.54 25.44
CA VAL A 131 7.35 -17.08 25.56
C VAL A 131 8.40 -16.35 24.76
N THR A 132 9.67 -16.77 24.84
CA THR A 132 10.78 -16.13 24.12
C THR A 132 10.60 -16.24 22.60
N VAL A 133 10.18 -17.41 22.10
CA VAL A 133 9.93 -17.62 20.68
C VAL A 133 8.76 -16.76 20.19
N PHE A 134 7.65 -16.71 20.94
CA PHE A 134 6.50 -15.86 20.55
C PHE A 134 6.84 -14.37 20.54
N ASP A 135 7.58 -13.88 21.53
CA ASP A 135 8.06 -12.50 21.56
C ASP A 135 8.94 -12.18 20.33
N ASN A 136 9.88 -13.07 20.00
CA ASN A 136 10.75 -12.89 18.83
C ASN A 136 9.98 -12.87 17.52
N ILE A 137 9.04 -13.80 17.31
CA ILE A 137 8.20 -13.83 16.10
C ILE A 137 7.36 -12.55 16.00
N SER A 138 6.75 -12.11 17.11
CA SER A 138 5.96 -10.87 17.14
C SER A 138 6.78 -9.64 16.74
N ASP A 139 8.01 -9.53 17.23
CA ASP A 139 8.90 -8.42 16.91
C ASP A 139 9.42 -8.52 15.46
N GLN A 140 9.69 -9.72 14.93
CA GLN A 140 10.03 -9.92 13.52
C GLN A 140 8.89 -9.51 12.58
N MET A 141 7.66 -9.94 12.88
CA MET A 141 6.48 -9.56 12.08
C MET A 141 6.26 -8.05 12.06
N TYR A 142 6.48 -7.39 13.20
CA TYR A 142 6.40 -5.93 13.30
C TYR A 142 7.47 -5.25 12.42
N GLN A 143 8.73 -5.67 12.51
CA GLN A 143 9.82 -5.11 11.71
C GLN A 143 9.59 -5.32 10.22
N GLU A 144 9.15 -6.51 9.81
CA GLU A 144 8.86 -6.80 8.42
C GLU A 144 7.69 -5.97 7.88
N SER A 145 6.66 -5.74 8.71
CA SER A 145 5.53 -4.88 8.34
C SER A 145 5.97 -3.45 8.04
N VAL A 146 6.86 -2.89 8.85
CA VAL A 146 7.46 -1.55 8.62
C VAL A 146 8.32 -1.55 7.35
N GLN A 147 9.18 -2.56 7.17
CA GLN A 147 10.07 -2.64 6.00
C GLN A 147 9.31 -2.83 4.68
N LYS A 148 8.24 -3.63 4.67
CA LYS A 148 7.40 -3.83 3.48
C LYS A 148 6.76 -2.53 3.02
N ILE A 149 6.34 -1.68 3.95
CA ILE A 149 5.75 -0.37 3.68
C ILE A 149 6.79 0.58 3.06
N ASP A 150 7.99 0.64 3.61
CA ASP A 150 9.09 1.43 3.04
C ASP A 150 9.40 1.00 1.60
N LEU A 151 9.36 -0.31 1.32
CA LEU A 151 9.56 -0.84 -0.01
C LEU A 151 8.42 -0.46 -0.97
N VAL A 152 7.17 -0.44 -0.50
CA VAL A 152 6.04 0.09 -1.27
C VAL A 152 6.21 1.59 -1.54
N VAL A 153 6.73 2.37 -0.58
CA VAL A 153 7.07 3.80 -0.71
C VAL A 153 8.21 4.05 -1.70
N GLN A 154 9.07 3.08 -1.96
CA GLN A 154 10.07 3.21 -3.01
C GLN A 154 9.52 2.82 -4.39
N ARG A 155 8.51 1.95 -4.41
CA ARG A 155 7.96 1.36 -5.64
C ARG A 155 6.70 2.03 -6.18
N TRP A 156 6.04 2.93 -5.44
CA TRP A 156 4.80 3.58 -5.91
C TRP A 156 4.97 4.37 -7.22
N ILE A 157 6.16 4.89 -7.53
CA ILE A 157 6.47 5.56 -8.81
C ILE A 157 6.23 4.63 -10.01
N ILE A 158 6.36 3.32 -9.82
CA ILE A 158 6.11 2.30 -10.86
C ILE A 158 4.68 2.39 -11.39
N MET A 159 3.71 2.85 -10.60
CA MET A 159 2.31 2.98 -11.04
C MET A 159 2.12 4.03 -12.15
N VAL A 160 3.05 4.97 -12.32
CA VAL A 160 2.98 6.01 -13.37
C VAL A 160 3.65 5.55 -14.69
N ILE A 161 4.28 4.37 -14.71
CA ILE A 161 4.95 3.83 -15.89
C ILE A 161 4.00 3.66 -17.09
N PRO A 162 2.79 3.10 -16.96
CA PRO A 162 1.88 2.94 -18.10
C PRO A 162 1.52 4.28 -18.77
N ILE A 163 1.30 5.33 -17.97
CA ILE A 163 1.04 6.69 -18.46
C ILE A 163 2.27 7.22 -19.21
N SER A 164 3.46 7.01 -18.65
CA SER A 164 4.73 7.44 -19.26
C SER A 164 4.97 6.77 -20.61
N ILE A 165 4.68 5.47 -20.74
CA ILE A 165 4.77 4.72 -22.00
C ILE A 165 3.79 5.28 -23.04
N ALA A 166 2.54 5.55 -22.66
CA ALA A 166 1.54 6.11 -23.57
C ALA A 166 1.94 7.49 -24.11
N VAL A 167 2.46 8.37 -23.23
CA VAL A 167 2.99 9.68 -23.60
C VAL A 167 4.20 9.56 -24.54
N LEU A 168 5.13 8.65 -24.25
CA LEU A 168 6.32 8.40 -25.07
C LEU A 168 5.93 7.95 -26.50
N ILE A 169 5.03 6.99 -26.62
CA ILE A 169 4.53 6.50 -27.92
C ILE A 169 3.89 7.66 -28.71
N SER A 170 3.07 8.47 -28.05
CA SER A 170 2.45 9.65 -28.68
C SER A 170 3.48 10.64 -29.21
N MET A 171 4.54 10.93 -28.44
CA MET A 171 5.61 11.84 -28.86
C MET A 171 6.41 11.29 -30.04
N ILE A 172 6.72 10.00 -30.06
CA ILE A 172 7.38 9.34 -31.20
C ILE A 172 6.52 9.49 -32.47
N LEU A 173 5.20 9.28 -32.34
CA LEU A 173 4.26 9.34 -33.45
C LEU A 173 4.11 10.78 -33.99
N LEU A 174 4.09 11.79 -33.12
CA LEU A 174 4.14 13.20 -33.53
C LEU A 174 5.46 13.55 -34.24
N GLY A 175 6.59 13.05 -33.74
CA GLY A 175 7.90 13.22 -34.37
C GLY A 175 7.95 12.59 -35.76
N TYR A 176 7.37 11.40 -35.92
CA TYR A 176 7.21 10.75 -37.22
C TYR A 176 6.36 11.62 -38.17
N TYR A 177 5.20 12.11 -37.74
CA TYR A 177 4.38 13.00 -38.57
C TYR A 177 5.13 14.26 -38.98
N TYR A 178 5.81 14.92 -38.04
CA TYR A 178 6.60 16.11 -38.36
C TYR A 178 7.66 15.87 -39.43
N ASN A 179 8.41 14.77 -39.32
CA ASN A 179 9.42 14.41 -40.32
C ASN A 179 8.77 14.06 -41.66
N TYR A 180 7.69 13.28 -41.66
CA TYR A 180 6.95 12.90 -42.86
C TYR A 180 6.43 14.11 -43.63
N PHE A 181 5.71 15.03 -42.96
CA PHE A 181 5.16 16.23 -43.61
C PHE A 181 6.25 17.20 -44.08
N ASN A 182 7.34 17.37 -43.31
CA ASN A 182 8.45 18.21 -43.76
C ASN A 182 9.18 17.62 -44.97
N HIS A 183 9.37 16.30 -45.04
CA HIS A 183 9.96 15.65 -46.22
C HIS A 183 9.10 15.88 -47.48
N PHE A 184 7.78 15.82 -47.34
CA PHE A 184 6.87 16.18 -48.44
C PHE A 184 6.95 17.66 -48.83
N LEU A 185 6.99 18.57 -47.85
CA LEU A 185 7.15 20.00 -48.13
C LEU A 185 8.48 20.33 -48.81
N GLU A 186 9.57 19.69 -48.39
CA GLU A 186 10.89 19.84 -49.02
C GLU A 186 10.87 19.38 -50.47
N LYS A 187 10.22 18.26 -50.78
CA LYS A 187 10.03 17.80 -52.17
C LYS A 187 9.26 18.82 -53.02
N PHE A 188 8.17 19.40 -52.49
CA PHE A 188 7.42 20.46 -53.18
C PHE A 188 8.26 21.72 -53.40
N PHE A 189 9.13 22.07 -52.47
CA PHE A 189 9.99 23.23 -52.62
C PHE A 189 11.17 22.98 -53.58
N ASP A 190 11.76 21.79 -53.53
CA ASP A 190 12.81 21.39 -54.47
C ASP A 190 12.25 21.40 -55.90
N LEU A 191 10.96 21.16 -56.14
CA LEU A 191 10.33 21.43 -57.43
C LEU A 191 10.36 22.93 -57.80
N ASN A 192 10.00 23.85 -56.89
CA ASN A 192 10.01 25.29 -57.17
C ASN A 192 11.37 25.80 -57.65
N THR A 193 12.47 25.23 -57.15
CA THR A 193 13.81 25.69 -57.53
C THR A 193 14.18 25.36 -58.98
N HIS A 194 13.40 24.51 -59.66
CA HIS A 194 13.59 24.16 -61.07
C HIS A 194 12.73 25.02 -62.02
N ILE A 195 12.01 26.00 -61.49
CA ILE A 195 11.24 26.96 -62.30
C ILE A 195 12.13 28.16 -62.59
N GLU A 196 12.37 28.45 -63.86
CA GLU A 196 13.12 29.64 -64.24
C GLU A 196 12.29 30.90 -63.97
N GLN A 197 12.90 31.92 -63.34
CA GLN A 197 12.23 33.18 -62.99
C GLN A 197 11.56 33.84 -64.20
N ILE A 198 12.19 33.72 -65.37
CA ILE A 198 11.71 34.24 -66.65
C ILE A 198 10.34 33.64 -67.04
N GLU A 199 10.14 32.34 -66.80
CA GLU A 199 8.87 31.66 -67.10
C GLU A 199 7.77 32.09 -66.13
N LEU A 200 8.15 32.37 -64.88
CA LEU A 200 7.28 32.89 -63.83
C LEU A 200 6.78 34.30 -64.14
N ASP A 201 7.69 35.19 -64.55
CA ASP A 201 7.35 36.56 -64.95
C ASP A 201 6.53 36.61 -66.25
N ALA A 202 6.80 35.69 -67.18
CA ALA A 202 6.02 35.54 -68.41
C ALA A 202 4.57 35.09 -68.12
N ASP A 203 4.37 34.10 -67.25
CA ASP A 203 3.03 33.63 -66.90
C ASP A 203 2.28 34.63 -66.00
N GLN A 204 2.97 35.34 -65.09
CA GLN A 204 2.38 36.43 -64.33
C GLN A 204 1.92 37.58 -65.23
N SER A 205 2.73 37.95 -66.23
CA SER A 205 2.36 38.94 -67.25
C SER A 205 1.14 38.48 -68.06
N ARG A 206 1.10 37.18 -68.42
CA ARG A 206 -0.04 36.57 -69.11
C ARG A 206 -1.30 36.59 -68.26
N GLN A 207 -1.22 36.24 -66.98
CA GLN A 207 -2.35 36.25 -66.05
C GLN A 207 -2.85 37.67 -65.80
N GLN A 208 -1.97 38.64 -65.58
CA GLN A 208 -2.34 40.05 -65.45
C GLN A 208 -3.02 40.57 -66.73
N PHE A 209 -2.52 40.18 -67.90
CA PHE A 209 -3.14 40.50 -69.18
C PHE A 209 -4.54 39.88 -69.32
N ILE A 210 -4.73 38.62 -68.95
CA ILE A 210 -6.04 37.94 -68.94
C ILE A 210 -7.00 38.63 -67.97
N LEU A 211 -6.53 38.99 -66.77
CA LEU A 211 -7.32 39.66 -65.74
C LEU A 211 -7.72 41.09 -66.17
N GLN A 212 -6.84 41.81 -66.85
CA GLN A 212 -7.14 43.11 -67.46
C GLN A 212 -8.14 42.97 -68.62
N SER A 213 -7.99 41.94 -69.45
CA SER A 213 -8.90 41.64 -70.57
C SER A 213 -10.29 41.23 -70.09
N LEU A 214 -10.39 40.43 -69.02
CA LEU A 214 -11.65 40.05 -68.38
C LEU A 214 -12.35 41.25 -67.71
N LYS A 215 -11.58 42.19 -67.14
CA LYS A 215 -12.10 43.45 -66.57
C LYS A 215 -12.61 44.43 -67.64
N GLN A 216 -12.19 44.30 -68.89
CA GLN A 216 -12.54 45.21 -69.98
C GLN A 216 -13.75 44.75 -70.84
N GLY A 217 -14.37 43.60 -70.51
CA GLY A 217 -15.61 43.13 -71.13
C GLY A 217 -15.43 42.06 -72.21
N SER A 218 -16.49 41.26 -72.44
CA SER A 218 -16.42 39.99 -73.18
C SER A 218 -16.16 40.10 -74.68
N GLU A 219 -16.24 41.29 -75.28
CA GLU A 219 -16.04 41.47 -76.73
C GLU A 219 -14.56 41.35 -77.17
N LEU A 220 -13.60 41.53 -76.25
CA LEU A 220 -12.17 41.40 -76.55
C LEU A 220 -11.65 39.96 -76.59
N ILE A 221 -12.44 38.98 -76.13
CA ILE A 221 -12.05 37.56 -76.12
C ILE A 221 -11.85 37.01 -77.55
N HIS A 222 -12.55 37.57 -78.55
CA HIS A 222 -12.41 37.18 -79.96
C HIS A 222 -11.18 37.78 -80.66
N LEU A 223 -10.66 38.92 -80.19
CA LEU A 223 -9.44 39.55 -80.72
C LEU A 223 -8.15 38.83 -80.27
N TYR A 224 -8.25 37.96 -79.27
CA TYR A 224 -7.13 37.17 -78.75
C TYR A 224 -6.60 36.12 -79.74
N LYS A 225 -7.36 35.79 -80.81
CA LYS A 225 -6.98 34.71 -81.71
C LYS A 225 -5.83 35.03 -82.68
N PHE A 226 -5.41 36.28 -82.84
CA PHE A 226 -4.26 36.61 -83.70
C PHE A 226 -3.56 37.91 -83.26
N ASN A 227 -2.57 37.78 -82.38
CA ASN A 227 -1.48 38.77 -82.32
C ASN A 227 -0.15 38.10 -81.90
N LEU A 228 0.46 37.40 -82.85
CA LEU A 228 1.80 36.82 -82.73
C LEU A 228 2.89 37.89 -82.57
N ILE A 229 2.69 39.07 -83.17
CA ILE A 229 3.67 40.16 -83.24
C ILE A 229 3.82 40.86 -81.88
N GLY A 230 2.70 41.10 -81.18
CA GLY A 230 2.75 41.67 -79.81
C GLY A 230 3.37 40.72 -78.78
N LYS A 231 3.23 39.40 -78.98
CA LYS A 231 3.84 38.38 -78.11
C LYS A 231 5.35 38.33 -78.28
N GLU A 232 5.84 38.39 -79.52
CA GLU A 232 7.28 38.43 -79.82
C GLU A 232 7.95 39.72 -79.33
N GLU A 233 7.26 40.87 -79.40
CA GLU A 233 7.83 42.16 -78.99
C GLU A 233 7.97 42.30 -77.46
N ILE A 234 7.04 41.70 -76.69
CA ILE A 234 7.11 41.65 -75.22
C ILE A 234 8.20 40.67 -74.75
N LEU A 235 8.30 39.49 -75.40
CA LEU A 235 9.37 38.51 -75.14
C LEU A 235 10.76 39.08 -75.48
N ALA A 236 10.87 39.88 -76.55
CA ALA A 236 12.11 40.54 -76.94
C ALA A 236 12.52 41.68 -75.98
N LYS A 237 11.57 42.44 -75.45
CA LYS A 237 11.85 43.51 -74.46
C LYS A 237 12.29 42.97 -73.10
N ASN A 238 11.75 41.84 -72.66
CA ASN A 238 12.14 41.23 -71.38
C ASN A 238 13.49 40.49 -71.46
N LYS A 239 13.90 40.02 -72.65
CA LYS A 239 15.19 39.37 -72.87
C LYS A 239 16.42 40.27 -72.64
N ILE A 240 16.24 41.58 -72.53
CA ILE A 240 17.35 42.55 -72.51
C ILE A 240 17.62 43.17 -71.13
N LYS A 241 16.74 42.98 -70.12
CA LYS A 241 16.89 43.71 -68.84
C LYS A 241 17.40 42.95 -67.60
N GLU A 242 17.51 41.63 -67.60
CA GLU A 242 17.83 40.91 -66.35
C GLU A 242 18.98 39.90 -66.42
N SER A 243 19.85 39.96 -67.41
CA SER A 243 20.88 38.93 -67.55
C SER A 243 22.11 39.02 -66.62
N LYS A 244 22.27 40.03 -65.73
CA LYS A 244 23.57 40.19 -65.01
C LYS A 244 23.58 40.74 -63.57
N LYS A 245 22.49 40.75 -62.78
CA LYS A 245 22.59 41.26 -61.38
C LYS A 245 22.12 40.39 -60.20
N GLU A 246 21.60 39.19 -60.38
CA GLU A 246 21.04 38.45 -59.20
C GLU A 246 21.73 37.12 -58.85
N ILE A 247 22.82 36.74 -59.50
CA ILE A 247 23.39 35.38 -59.33
C ILE A 247 24.23 35.23 -58.02
N LYS A 248 24.55 36.31 -57.30
CA LYS A 248 25.42 36.23 -56.09
C LYS A 248 24.72 36.21 -54.72
N ASN A 249 23.41 36.48 -54.65
CA ASN A 249 22.65 36.40 -53.38
C ASN A 249 21.77 35.15 -53.24
N MET A 250 21.52 34.42 -54.34
CA MET A 250 20.63 33.25 -54.35
C MET A 250 21.02 32.16 -53.33
N GLY A 251 22.30 31.93 -53.06
CA GLY A 251 22.72 30.83 -52.17
C GLY A 251 22.34 30.98 -50.69
N ASN A 252 22.33 32.22 -50.17
CA ASN A 252 21.95 32.51 -48.79
C ASN A 252 20.43 32.78 -48.67
N GLU A 253 19.83 33.46 -49.65
CA GLU A 253 18.38 33.68 -49.70
C GLU A 253 17.60 32.38 -49.87
N LEU A 254 18.06 31.43 -50.69
CA LEU A 254 17.42 30.10 -50.78
C LEU A 254 17.47 29.33 -49.46
N LYS A 255 18.56 29.46 -48.69
CA LYS A 255 18.69 28.79 -47.38
C LYS A 255 17.73 29.38 -46.35
N GLU A 256 17.60 30.72 -46.30
CA GLU A 256 16.67 31.40 -45.40
C GLU A 256 15.20 31.17 -45.81
N LEU A 257 14.87 31.17 -47.10
CA LEU A 257 13.55 30.79 -47.62
C LEU A 257 13.20 29.34 -47.25
N ARG A 258 14.13 28.40 -47.43
CA ARG A 258 13.95 26.98 -47.06
C ARG A 258 13.70 26.79 -45.56
N GLN A 259 14.29 27.63 -44.70
CA GLN A 259 14.02 27.63 -43.26
C GLN A 259 12.65 28.23 -42.90
N SER A 260 12.18 29.26 -43.62
CA SER A 260 10.87 29.89 -43.36
C SER A 260 9.66 28.98 -43.69
N ILE A 261 9.84 28.03 -44.61
CA ILE A 261 8.76 27.19 -45.15
C ILE A 261 8.56 25.90 -44.34
N ARG A 262 9.63 25.39 -43.68
CA ARG A 262 9.54 24.23 -42.79
C ARG A 262 8.43 24.40 -41.75
N ILE A 263 7.77 23.30 -41.40
CA ILE A 263 6.81 23.31 -40.29
C ILE A 263 7.58 23.71 -39.03
N SER A 264 7.10 24.73 -38.33
CA SER A 264 7.73 25.16 -37.07
C SER A 264 7.66 24.00 -36.07
N LYS A 265 8.71 23.83 -35.26
CA LYS A 265 8.71 22.87 -34.14
C LYS A 265 7.83 23.31 -32.97
N LEU A 266 7.33 24.55 -32.98
CA LEU A 266 6.51 25.12 -31.91
C LEU A 266 5.34 24.22 -31.47
N PRO A 267 4.55 23.60 -32.36
CA PRO A 267 3.43 22.74 -31.96
C PRO A 267 3.87 21.46 -31.26
N LEU A 268 5.02 20.90 -31.63
CA LEU A 268 5.62 19.73 -30.96
C LEU A 268 6.07 20.11 -29.55
N ILE A 269 6.77 21.24 -29.42
CA ILE A 269 7.25 21.75 -28.13
C ILE A 269 6.05 22.07 -27.22
N LEU A 270 5.01 22.70 -27.76
CA LEU A 270 3.79 23.00 -27.01
C LEU A 270 3.09 21.71 -26.56
N SER A 271 2.98 20.70 -27.44
CA SER A 271 2.40 19.40 -27.10
C SER A 271 3.19 18.69 -25.99
N PHE A 272 4.52 18.77 -26.03
CA PHE A 272 5.37 18.25 -24.97
C PHE A 272 5.11 18.94 -23.64
N PHE A 273 5.05 20.28 -23.61
CA PHE A 273 4.76 21.04 -22.39
C PHE A 273 3.37 20.72 -21.83
N VAL A 274 2.37 20.54 -22.69
CA VAL A 274 1.01 20.17 -22.27
C VAL A 274 0.99 18.77 -21.63
N LEU A 275 1.66 17.79 -22.24
CA LEU A 275 1.75 16.43 -21.69
C LEU A 275 2.57 16.39 -20.40
N LEU A 276 3.62 17.21 -20.29
CA LEU A 276 4.42 17.36 -19.06
C LEU A 276 3.59 17.97 -17.93
N LEU A 277 2.82 19.03 -18.21
CA LEU A 277 1.93 19.66 -17.23
C LEU A 277 0.88 18.65 -16.74
N GLN A 278 0.29 17.92 -17.68
CA GLN A 278 -0.69 16.86 -17.39
C GLN A 278 -0.10 15.78 -16.46
N TYR A 279 1.12 15.33 -16.75
CA TYR A 279 1.84 14.37 -15.90
C TYR A 279 2.03 14.91 -14.49
N LEU A 280 2.44 16.17 -14.32
CA LEU A 280 2.61 16.77 -13.00
C LEU A 280 1.29 16.88 -12.22
N VAL A 281 0.19 17.21 -12.91
CA VAL A 281 -1.15 17.29 -12.30
C VAL A 281 -1.67 15.92 -11.85
N ILE A 282 -1.26 14.83 -12.50
CA ILE A 282 -1.62 13.46 -12.11
C ILE A 282 -0.70 12.95 -11.01
N ALA A 283 0.62 13.10 -11.19
CA ALA A 283 1.62 12.60 -10.26
C ALA A 283 1.54 13.30 -8.90
N GLY A 284 1.29 14.61 -8.85
CA GLY A 284 1.24 15.37 -7.59
C GLY A 284 0.22 14.84 -6.58
N PRO A 285 -1.08 14.75 -6.92
CA PRO A 285 -2.11 14.18 -6.05
C PRO A 285 -1.85 12.72 -5.67
N LEU A 286 -1.40 11.89 -6.62
CA LEU A 286 -1.05 10.48 -6.34
C LEU A 286 0.12 10.37 -5.33
N THR A 287 1.10 11.27 -5.44
CA THR A 287 2.22 11.37 -4.50
C THR A 287 1.72 11.81 -3.13
N TYR A 288 0.83 12.81 -3.09
CA TYR A 288 0.31 13.37 -1.85
C TYR A 288 -0.50 12.34 -1.05
N VAL A 289 -1.45 11.65 -1.70
CA VAL A 289 -2.27 10.61 -1.05
C VAL A 289 -1.39 9.49 -0.49
N GLY A 290 -0.38 9.07 -1.26
CA GLY A 290 0.51 7.99 -0.85
C GLY A 290 1.42 8.41 0.28
N SER A 291 2.02 9.59 0.17
CA SER A 291 2.87 10.14 1.22
C SER A 291 2.10 10.33 2.53
N ASP A 292 0.84 10.79 2.48
CA ASP A 292 0.01 10.98 3.67
C ASP A 292 -0.28 9.63 4.35
N TYR A 293 -0.76 8.63 3.60
CA TYR A 293 -1.00 7.28 4.11
C TYR A 293 0.25 6.67 4.75
N MET A 294 1.36 6.72 4.03
CA MET A 294 2.61 6.07 4.44
C MET A 294 3.23 6.76 5.67
N SER A 295 3.10 8.09 5.75
CA SER A 295 3.59 8.84 6.92
C SER A 295 2.89 8.45 8.23
N LYS A 296 1.65 7.96 8.15
CA LYS A 296 0.83 7.55 9.31
C LYS A 296 0.98 6.07 9.65
N PHE A 297 1.37 5.23 8.67
CA PHE A 297 1.34 3.78 8.83
C PHE A 297 2.25 3.28 9.96
N SER A 298 3.51 3.74 10.03
CA SER A 298 4.44 3.31 11.10
C SER A 298 3.85 3.58 12.48
N THR A 299 3.38 4.80 12.73
CA THR A 299 2.78 5.18 14.02
C THR A 299 1.50 4.39 14.32
N THR A 300 0.74 4.03 13.29
CA THR A 300 -0.46 3.19 13.40
C THR A 300 -0.11 1.77 13.83
N ILE A 301 0.90 1.17 13.21
CA ILE A 301 1.37 -0.17 13.58
C ILE A 301 2.06 -0.17 14.94
N ASP A 302 2.79 0.89 15.30
CA ASP A 302 3.36 1.03 16.65
C ASP A 302 2.28 1.04 17.72
N PHE A 303 1.19 1.77 17.47
CA PHE A 303 0.03 1.79 18.35
C PHE A 303 -0.66 0.44 18.43
N PHE A 304 -0.89 -0.21 17.28
CA PHE A 304 -1.46 -1.57 17.21
C PHE A 304 -0.60 -2.59 17.98
N LYS A 305 0.71 -2.61 17.74
CA LYS A 305 1.66 -3.48 18.43
C LYS A 305 1.66 -3.19 19.93
N SER A 306 1.64 -1.93 20.33
CA SER A 306 1.65 -1.55 21.75
C SER A 306 0.39 -2.04 22.48
N LEU A 307 -0.79 -1.89 21.89
CA LEU A 307 -2.03 -2.41 22.49
C LEU A 307 -2.06 -3.95 22.50
N SER A 308 -1.66 -4.58 21.39
CA SER A 308 -1.58 -6.04 21.27
C SER A 308 -0.61 -6.65 22.29
N ASP A 309 0.56 -6.02 22.45
CA ASP A 309 1.56 -6.38 23.46
C ASP A 309 0.95 -6.39 24.86
N ILE A 310 0.16 -5.38 25.24
CA ILE A 310 -0.52 -5.34 26.54
C ILE A 310 -1.51 -6.49 26.69
N GLY A 311 -2.26 -6.80 25.63
CA GLY A 311 -3.19 -7.93 25.59
C GLY A 311 -2.53 -9.28 25.92
N VAL A 312 -1.22 -9.40 25.66
CA VAL A 312 -0.39 -10.58 25.95
C VAL A 312 0.37 -10.45 27.27
N TYR A 313 1.08 -9.34 27.50
CA TYR A 313 1.94 -9.14 28.67
C TYR A 313 1.17 -9.04 29.97
N VAL A 314 -0.04 -8.45 29.97
CA VAL A 314 -0.88 -8.38 31.19
C VAL A 314 -1.24 -9.78 31.68
N PRO A 315 -1.95 -10.64 30.92
CA PRO A 315 -2.27 -11.98 31.40
C PRO A 315 -1.02 -12.87 31.60
N ALA A 316 0.05 -12.65 30.83
CA ALA A 316 1.32 -13.37 31.04
C ALA A 316 1.92 -13.03 32.41
N SER A 317 2.01 -11.75 32.78
CA SER A 317 2.65 -11.32 34.02
C SER A 317 1.88 -11.77 35.25
N PHE A 318 0.55 -11.78 35.20
CA PHE A 318 -0.26 -12.33 36.29
C PHE A 318 -0.09 -13.85 36.38
N SER A 319 0.01 -14.57 35.26
CA SER A 319 0.33 -16.00 35.28
C SER A 319 1.73 -16.27 35.85
N GLN A 320 2.72 -15.46 35.48
CA GLN A 320 4.11 -15.55 35.97
C GLN A 320 4.22 -15.18 37.45
N LYS A 321 3.45 -14.19 37.91
CA LYS A 321 3.30 -13.87 39.33
C LYS A 321 2.83 -15.10 40.10
N GLU A 322 1.81 -15.79 39.60
CA GLU A 322 1.33 -17.02 40.25
C GLU A 322 2.38 -18.14 40.19
N ILE A 323 3.13 -18.30 39.07
CA ILE A 323 4.29 -19.22 39.02
C ILE A 323 5.28 -18.93 40.15
N LEU A 324 5.59 -17.65 40.42
CA LEU A 324 6.53 -17.24 41.47
C LEU A 324 5.99 -17.55 42.88
N TYR A 325 4.68 -17.45 43.10
CA TYR A 325 4.06 -17.85 44.36
C TYR A 325 4.02 -19.37 44.56
N PHE A 326 3.95 -20.13 43.47
CA PHE A 326 4.01 -21.59 43.49
C PHE A 326 5.41 -22.14 43.19
N PHE A 327 6.45 -21.30 43.21
CA PHE A 327 7.79 -21.65 42.70
C PHE A 327 8.38 -22.91 43.34
N THR A 328 8.22 -23.07 44.65
CA THR A 328 8.72 -24.23 45.40
C THR A 328 8.05 -25.55 45.04
N TYR A 329 6.85 -25.52 44.44
CA TYR A 329 6.17 -26.72 43.97
C TYR A 329 6.73 -27.24 42.65
N PHE A 330 7.45 -26.39 41.91
CA PHE A 330 8.09 -26.73 40.64
C PHE A 330 9.54 -27.12 40.87
N THR A 331 9.78 -28.39 41.23
CA THR A 331 11.12 -28.89 41.58
C THR A 331 12.13 -28.91 40.42
N TYR A 332 11.71 -28.51 39.21
CA TYR A 332 12.52 -28.44 38.00
C TYR A 332 12.91 -27.01 37.58
N TYR A 333 12.45 -25.99 38.33
CA TYR A 333 12.94 -24.63 38.17
C TYR A 333 14.13 -24.36 39.09
N ASN A 334 15.05 -23.53 38.62
CA ASN A 334 16.25 -23.10 39.35
C ASN A 334 16.21 -21.59 39.68
N ALA A 335 17.23 -21.07 40.37
CA ALA A 335 17.27 -19.66 40.74
C ALA A 335 17.25 -18.71 39.52
N ASP A 336 17.87 -19.10 38.40
CA ASP A 336 17.91 -18.30 37.18
C ASP A 336 16.53 -18.21 36.51
N ASP A 337 15.77 -19.31 36.51
CA ASP A 337 14.38 -19.33 36.05
C ASP A 337 13.51 -18.35 36.86
N ARG A 338 13.76 -18.24 38.18
CA ARG A 338 13.08 -17.26 39.04
C ARG A 338 13.40 -15.83 38.62
N VAL A 339 14.67 -15.52 38.37
CA VAL A 339 15.11 -14.20 37.91
C VAL A 339 14.45 -13.86 36.58
N PHE A 340 14.40 -14.81 35.64
CA PHE A 340 13.73 -14.62 34.36
C PHE A 340 12.26 -14.20 34.52
N PHE A 341 11.48 -14.88 35.39
CA PHE A 341 10.08 -14.51 35.61
C PHE A 341 9.92 -13.11 36.20
N VAL A 342 10.79 -12.71 37.12
CA VAL A 342 10.79 -11.36 37.69
C VAL A 342 11.09 -10.32 36.61
N ASP A 343 12.09 -10.58 35.76
CA ASP A 343 12.45 -9.68 34.65
C ASP A 343 11.33 -9.55 33.62
N GLN A 344 10.59 -10.62 33.33
CA GLN A 344 9.41 -10.56 32.44
C GLN A 344 8.28 -9.72 33.02
N ILE A 345 8.01 -9.82 34.32
CA ILE A 345 7.00 -8.96 34.98
C ILE A 345 7.47 -7.49 34.94
N GLN A 346 8.76 -7.22 35.14
CA GLN A 346 9.30 -5.87 35.01
C GLN A 346 9.19 -5.35 33.57
N LYS A 347 9.45 -6.19 32.56
CA LYS A 347 9.26 -5.85 31.13
C LYS A 347 7.81 -5.46 30.85
N ALA A 348 6.85 -6.23 31.37
CA ALA A 348 5.44 -5.94 31.21
C ALA A 348 5.01 -4.62 31.89
N VAL A 349 5.48 -4.36 33.11
CA VAL A 349 5.26 -3.07 33.80
C VAL A 349 5.74 -1.91 32.93
N ASN A 350 6.94 -2.00 32.37
CA ASN A 350 7.49 -0.96 31.50
C ASN A 350 6.66 -0.77 30.23
N LYS A 351 6.17 -1.87 29.61
CA LYS A 351 5.30 -1.81 28.43
C LYS A 351 3.96 -1.15 28.74
N ILE A 352 3.33 -1.49 29.87
CA ILE A 352 2.06 -0.88 30.29
C ILE A 352 2.26 0.61 30.59
N ASP A 353 3.32 0.99 31.33
CA ASP A 353 3.65 2.40 31.58
C ASP A 353 3.84 3.19 30.29
N THR A 354 4.61 2.63 29.35
CA THR A 354 4.87 3.26 28.05
C THR A 354 3.56 3.53 27.31
N PHE A 355 2.68 2.53 27.23
CA PHE A 355 1.38 2.70 26.60
C PHE A 355 0.49 3.73 27.30
N LEU A 356 0.42 3.71 28.64
CA LEU A 356 -0.39 4.67 29.42
C LEU A 356 0.08 6.12 29.26
N THR A 357 1.33 6.33 28.85
CA THR A 357 1.91 7.65 28.57
C THR A 357 1.84 8.06 27.10
N LEU A 358 1.47 7.13 26.20
CA LEU A 358 1.43 7.37 24.78
C LEU A 358 0.32 8.38 24.46
N GLN A 359 0.70 9.55 23.94
CA GLN A 359 -0.26 10.55 23.49
C GLN A 359 -0.72 10.18 22.08
N ILE A 360 -1.97 9.71 21.99
CA ILE A 360 -2.60 9.35 20.72
C ILE A 360 -3.07 10.63 20.04
N GLU A 361 -2.31 11.12 19.08
CA GLU A 361 -2.78 12.16 18.18
C GLU A 361 -3.56 11.51 17.02
N SER A 362 -4.89 11.56 17.09
CA SER A 362 -5.80 10.97 16.09
C SER A 362 -5.47 11.34 14.64
N SER A 363 -4.89 12.54 14.39
CA SER A 363 -4.48 12.98 13.05
C SER A 363 -3.26 12.27 12.46
N LYS A 364 -2.44 11.62 13.30
CA LYS A 364 -1.23 10.89 12.91
C LYS A 364 -1.47 9.39 12.72
N LEU A 365 -2.69 8.91 12.97
CA LEU A 365 -3.04 7.50 12.84
C LEU A 365 -3.90 7.24 11.61
N GLN A 366 -3.76 6.04 11.07
CA GLN A 366 -4.46 5.53 9.90
C GLN A 366 -5.68 4.69 10.29
N PHE A 367 -6.49 5.22 11.22
CA PHE A 367 -7.78 4.65 11.60
C PHE A 367 -8.93 5.54 11.12
N SER A 368 -10.11 4.93 10.95
CA SER A 368 -11.34 5.69 10.75
C SER A 368 -11.63 6.55 11.98
N LYS A 369 -12.25 7.70 11.74
CA LYS A 369 -12.71 8.58 12.83
C LYS A 369 -13.66 7.85 13.78
N GLN A 370 -14.53 7.01 13.24
CA GLN A 370 -15.46 6.21 14.05
C GLN A 370 -14.72 5.25 14.98
N PHE A 371 -13.65 4.60 14.52
CA PHE A 371 -12.84 3.74 15.37
C PHE A 371 -12.19 4.55 16.51
N LEU A 372 -11.58 5.70 16.18
CA LEU A 372 -10.90 6.55 17.17
C LEU A 372 -11.88 7.10 18.23
N ASP A 373 -13.04 7.62 17.80
CA ASP A 373 -14.08 8.12 18.71
C ASP A 373 -14.57 7.00 19.65
N ASN A 374 -14.73 5.78 19.13
CA ASN A 374 -15.11 4.61 19.94
C ASN A 374 -13.99 4.20 20.90
N TYR A 375 -12.73 4.21 20.46
CA TYR A 375 -11.59 3.88 21.32
C TYR A 375 -11.45 4.89 22.47
N GLU A 376 -11.51 6.20 22.19
CA GLU A 376 -11.50 7.26 23.21
C GLU A 376 -12.64 7.09 24.23
N TYR A 377 -13.83 6.70 23.77
CA TYR A 377 -14.94 6.36 24.66
C TYR A 377 -14.59 5.17 25.58
N LEU A 378 -14.04 4.08 25.03
CA LEU A 378 -13.67 2.88 25.80
C LEU A 378 -12.54 3.13 26.81
N GLU A 379 -11.65 4.09 26.56
CA GLU A 379 -10.60 4.43 27.52
C GLU A 379 -11.15 4.90 28.89
N GLN A 380 -12.34 5.51 28.89
CA GLN A 380 -12.91 6.20 30.05
C GLN A 380 -14.25 5.63 30.53
N ASN A 381 -14.88 4.74 29.75
CA ASN A 381 -16.22 4.24 30.02
C ASN A 381 -16.26 2.72 30.22
N ASN A 382 -17.41 2.22 30.67
CA ASN A 382 -17.60 0.82 30.98
C ASN A 382 -17.23 -0.11 29.82
N LEU A 383 -16.31 -1.05 30.07
CA LEU A 383 -15.81 -2.00 29.07
C LEU A 383 -16.68 -3.26 28.94
N CYS A 384 -17.51 -3.57 29.94
CA CYS A 384 -18.32 -4.79 29.96
C CYS A 384 -19.23 -4.99 28.74
N PRO A 385 -19.81 -3.96 28.12
CA PRO A 385 -20.62 -4.12 26.91
C PRO A 385 -19.86 -4.67 25.70
N LEU A 386 -18.52 -4.66 25.70
CA LEU A 386 -17.72 -5.22 24.60
C LEU A 386 -17.68 -6.75 24.61
N LEU A 387 -17.94 -7.37 25.76
CA LEU A 387 -17.84 -8.81 25.91
C LEU A 387 -19.17 -9.46 25.59
N ASN A 388 -19.12 -10.59 24.89
CA ASN A 388 -20.32 -11.36 24.58
C ASN A 388 -20.85 -12.07 25.84
N SER A 389 -21.95 -11.58 26.41
CA SER A 389 -22.56 -12.14 27.62
C SER A 389 -22.97 -13.61 27.48
N SER A 390 -23.21 -14.11 26.25
CA SER A 390 -23.54 -15.53 26.03
C SER A 390 -22.34 -16.47 26.24
N LYS A 391 -21.11 -15.95 26.26
CA LYS A 391 -19.87 -16.72 26.45
C LYS A 391 -19.60 -17.00 27.94
N TYR A 392 -20.20 -16.24 28.87
CA TYR A 392 -19.83 -16.27 30.28
C TYR A 392 -21.02 -16.57 31.20
N PHE A 393 -20.82 -17.47 32.16
CA PHE A 393 -21.78 -17.71 33.24
C PHE A 393 -21.75 -16.53 34.23
N ASP A 394 -22.90 -15.97 34.61
CA ASP A 394 -23.00 -14.79 35.50
C ASP A 394 -22.06 -13.64 35.08
N PHE A 395 -22.01 -13.36 33.77
CA PHE A 395 -21.18 -12.31 33.16
C PHE A 395 -21.28 -10.97 33.89
N ASP A 396 -22.52 -10.55 34.17
CA ASP A 396 -22.82 -9.29 34.82
C ASP A 396 -22.19 -9.22 36.22
N TYR A 397 -22.05 -10.33 36.94
CA TYR A 397 -21.37 -10.31 38.23
C TYR A 397 -19.87 -10.09 38.06
N PHE A 398 -19.20 -10.96 37.31
CA PHE A 398 -17.74 -10.95 37.22
C PHE A 398 -17.22 -9.71 36.51
N CYS A 399 -17.84 -9.27 35.41
CA CYS A 399 -17.36 -8.08 34.73
C CYS A 399 -17.59 -6.80 35.55
N LEU A 400 -18.75 -6.69 36.22
CA LEU A 400 -19.12 -5.46 36.91
C LEU A 400 -18.54 -5.35 38.33
N ASN A 401 -18.13 -6.45 38.96
CA ASN A 401 -17.74 -6.45 40.37
C ASN A 401 -16.28 -6.87 40.62
N SER A 402 -15.65 -7.62 39.71
CA SER A 402 -14.25 -8.04 39.91
C SER A 402 -13.32 -6.84 40.13
N GLN A 403 -12.41 -6.96 41.09
CA GLN A 403 -11.49 -5.88 41.49
C GLN A 403 -12.21 -4.55 41.77
N ASN A 404 -13.33 -4.60 42.49
CA ASN A 404 -14.18 -3.44 42.80
C ASN A 404 -14.75 -2.74 41.55
N GLY A 405 -15.01 -3.50 40.49
CA GLY A 405 -15.60 -2.98 39.25
C GLY A 405 -14.65 -2.12 38.43
N ILE A 406 -13.34 -2.39 38.48
CA ILE A 406 -12.33 -1.61 37.74
C ILE A 406 -12.61 -1.53 36.24
N LEU A 407 -13.17 -2.59 35.64
CA LEU A 407 -13.54 -2.64 34.22
C LEU A 407 -14.67 -1.67 33.85
N LYS A 408 -15.46 -1.18 34.83
CA LYS A 408 -16.46 -0.13 34.60
C LYS A 408 -15.84 1.26 34.40
N LEU A 409 -14.61 1.44 34.87
CA LEU A 409 -13.92 2.73 34.86
C LEU A 409 -13.12 2.97 33.57
N GLY A 410 -13.16 2.04 32.61
CA GLY A 410 -12.48 2.16 31.32
C GLY A 410 -11.12 1.49 31.27
N LEU A 411 -10.60 1.37 30.04
CA LEU A 411 -9.35 0.64 29.76
C LEU A 411 -8.17 1.24 30.50
N ARG A 412 -8.08 2.57 30.55
CA ARG A 412 -6.97 3.27 31.19
C ARG A 412 -6.92 3.00 32.70
N ALA A 413 -8.09 3.03 33.35
CA ALA A 413 -8.20 2.73 34.78
C ALA A 413 -7.84 1.27 35.09
N ALA A 414 -8.34 0.33 34.28
CA ALA A 414 -8.03 -1.09 34.39
C ALA A 414 -6.53 -1.38 34.26
N LEU A 415 -5.89 -0.87 33.21
CA LEU A 415 -4.46 -1.04 32.99
C LEU A 415 -3.61 -0.38 34.09
N THR A 416 -4.02 0.80 34.57
CA THR A 416 -3.35 1.47 35.70
C THR A 416 -3.42 0.63 36.96
N ASN A 417 -4.58 0.04 37.25
CA ASN A 417 -4.77 -0.83 38.41
C ASN A 417 -3.91 -2.10 38.32
N PHE A 418 -3.96 -2.80 37.18
CA PHE A 418 -3.14 -4.00 36.94
C PHE A 418 -1.65 -3.70 37.07
N ASN A 419 -1.19 -2.58 36.52
CA ASN A 419 0.19 -2.13 36.62
C ASN A 419 0.61 -1.84 38.07
N ASN A 420 -0.25 -1.17 38.85
CA ASN A 420 0.02 -0.89 40.26
C ASN A 420 0.10 -2.18 41.10
N ILE A 421 -0.73 -3.18 40.79
CA ILE A 421 -0.62 -4.51 41.42
C ILE A 421 0.76 -5.10 41.12
N LEU A 422 1.16 -5.20 39.85
CA LEU A 422 2.46 -5.77 39.47
C LEU A 422 3.65 -5.01 40.08
N LYS A 423 3.61 -3.67 40.11
CA LYS A 423 4.64 -2.84 40.78
C LYS A 423 4.74 -3.12 42.27
N THR A 424 3.60 -3.28 42.94
CA THR A 424 3.57 -3.61 44.38
C THR A 424 4.20 -4.98 44.62
N GLU A 425 3.87 -5.97 43.79
CA GLU A 425 4.40 -7.33 43.87
C GLU A 425 5.92 -7.39 43.62
N LEU A 426 6.41 -6.63 42.64
CA LEU A 426 7.84 -6.45 42.38
C LEU A 426 8.56 -5.82 43.59
N SER A 427 7.95 -4.82 44.24
CA SER A 427 8.55 -4.13 45.39
C SER A 427 8.76 -5.02 46.61
N ILE A 428 7.91 -6.05 46.77
CA ILE A 428 8.02 -7.04 47.85
C ILE A 428 8.78 -8.31 47.44
N ASN A 429 9.30 -8.36 46.21
CA ASN A 429 10.12 -9.43 45.65
C ASN A 429 9.53 -10.85 45.81
N PHE A 430 8.23 -10.98 45.56
CA PHE A 430 7.49 -12.26 45.50
C PHE A 430 7.88 -13.23 46.63
N PRO A 431 7.41 -13.01 47.87
CA PRO A 431 7.78 -13.83 49.01
C PRO A 431 7.38 -15.30 48.78
N ILE A 432 8.20 -16.22 49.29
CA ILE A 432 8.06 -17.68 49.10
C ILE A 432 6.69 -18.20 49.58
N THR A 433 6.02 -17.48 50.47
CA THR A 433 4.70 -17.85 50.98
C THR A 433 3.72 -16.68 50.85
N ARG A 434 2.67 -16.87 50.05
CA ARG A 434 1.49 -16.00 50.01
C ARG A 434 0.55 -16.36 51.16
N LYS A 435 0.03 -15.39 51.91
CA LYS A 435 -0.95 -15.66 52.99
C LYS A 435 -2.28 -16.19 52.42
N LEU A 436 -2.89 -15.44 51.52
CA LEU A 436 -4.17 -15.75 50.87
C LEU A 436 -4.14 -15.18 49.44
N PRO A 437 -4.63 -15.91 48.42
CA PRO A 437 -4.88 -15.35 47.10
C PRO A 437 -5.95 -14.22 47.14
N PRO A 438 -5.79 -13.12 46.39
CA PRO A 438 -6.79 -12.09 46.20
C PRO A 438 -7.97 -12.67 45.43
N LYS A 439 -9.17 -12.28 45.82
CA LYS A 439 -10.39 -12.72 45.14
C LYS A 439 -10.59 -11.93 43.86
N GLU A 440 -11.06 -12.60 42.81
CA GLU A 440 -11.54 -11.99 41.56
C GLU A 440 -10.49 -11.15 40.80
N GLU A 441 -9.20 -11.27 41.15
CA GLU A 441 -8.11 -10.56 40.48
C GLU A 441 -7.83 -11.12 39.10
N LEU A 442 -7.64 -12.44 39.02
CA LEU A 442 -7.33 -13.11 37.78
C LEU A 442 -8.51 -13.05 36.80
N GLU A 443 -9.75 -13.04 37.28
CA GLU A 443 -10.96 -12.86 36.47
C GLU A 443 -11.02 -11.48 35.82
N ALA A 444 -10.71 -10.42 36.57
CA ALA A 444 -10.62 -9.07 36.00
C ALA A 444 -9.55 -9.02 34.90
N VAL A 445 -8.41 -9.68 35.13
CA VAL A 445 -7.32 -9.76 34.14
C VAL A 445 -7.71 -10.56 32.91
N TYR A 446 -8.42 -11.68 33.08
CA TYR A 446 -8.91 -12.50 31.97
C TYR A 446 -9.87 -11.71 31.08
N LEU A 447 -10.89 -11.11 31.70
CA LEU A 447 -11.89 -10.32 31.00
C LEU A 447 -11.25 -9.10 30.33
N GLY A 448 -10.30 -8.45 31.00
CA GLY A 448 -9.50 -7.37 30.43
C GLY A 448 -8.70 -7.81 29.20
N SER A 449 -8.09 -8.99 29.21
CA SER A 449 -7.39 -9.55 28.05
C SER A 449 -8.34 -9.85 26.88
N ASP A 450 -9.54 -10.40 27.16
CA ASP A 450 -10.57 -10.60 26.13
C ASP A 450 -11.04 -9.26 25.54
N ILE A 451 -11.25 -8.22 26.37
CA ILE A 451 -11.59 -6.86 25.90
C ILE A 451 -10.50 -6.31 24.96
N ILE A 452 -9.23 -6.40 25.35
CA ILE A 452 -8.11 -5.91 24.54
C ILE A 452 -8.01 -6.67 23.22
N SER A 453 -8.24 -8.00 23.26
CA SER A 453 -8.29 -8.82 22.05
C SER A 453 -9.39 -8.35 21.08
N GLU A 454 -10.60 -8.07 21.59
CA GLU A 454 -11.71 -7.54 20.78
C GLU A 454 -11.40 -6.17 20.18
N ILE A 455 -10.73 -5.28 20.93
CA ILE A 455 -10.29 -3.98 20.41
C ILE A 455 -9.24 -4.19 19.31
N THR A 456 -8.29 -5.11 19.52
CA THR A 456 -7.21 -5.39 18.55
C THR A 456 -7.76 -5.97 17.25
N VAL A 457 -8.74 -6.87 17.32
CA VAL A 457 -9.44 -7.39 16.12
C VAL A 457 -10.15 -6.26 15.36
N LYS A 458 -10.81 -5.34 16.07
CA LYS A 458 -11.44 -4.16 15.44
C LYS A 458 -10.42 -3.21 14.81
N MET A 459 -9.25 -3.05 15.43
CA MET A 459 -8.14 -2.26 14.85
C MET A 459 -7.64 -2.88 13.55
N GLU A 460 -7.40 -4.19 13.53
CA GLU A 460 -6.94 -4.90 12.33
C GLU A 460 -7.96 -4.75 11.19
N GLN A 461 -9.25 -4.95 11.49
CA GLN A 461 -10.33 -4.79 10.52
C GLN A 461 -10.41 -3.36 9.97
N ASP A 462 -10.24 -2.35 10.82
CA ASP A 462 -10.28 -0.95 10.42
C ASP A 462 -9.06 -0.59 9.56
N ILE A 463 -7.84 -1.00 9.95
CA ILE A 463 -6.61 -0.82 9.13
C ILE A 463 -6.80 -1.45 7.76
N ARG A 464 -7.34 -2.67 7.69
CA ARG A 464 -7.62 -3.36 6.43
C ARG A 464 -8.64 -2.58 5.59
N SER A 465 -9.71 -2.08 6.20
CA SER A 465 -10.72 -1.27 5.52
C SER A 465 -10.16 0.06 5.00
N GLN A 466 -9.33 0.76 5.79
CA GLN A 466 -8.65 1.98 5.36
C GLN A 466 -7.69 1.72 4.20
N THR A 467 -6.94 0.60 4.26
CA THR A 467 -6.05 0.17 3.18
C THR A 467 -6.82 -0.08 1.89
N GLN A 468 -7.94 -0.81 1.96
CA GLN A 468 -8.80 -1.09 0.81
C GLN A 468 -9.41 0.19 0.22
N THR A 469 -9.88 1.10 1.07
CA THR A 469 -10.43 2.40 0.63
C THR A 469 -9.40 3.20 -0.16
N ILE A 470 -8.14 3.16 0.27
CA ILE A 470 -7.05 3.86 -0.40
C ILE A 470 -6.68 3.16 -1.71
N GLU A 471 -6.61 1.83 -1.73
CA GLU A 471 -6.41 1.07 -2.97
C GLU A 471 -7.50 1.38 -4.02
N GLU A 472 -8.78 1.43 -3.60
CA GLU A 472 -9.89 1.81 -4.46
C GLU A 472 -9.77 3.24 -4.98
N LEU A 473 -9.45 4.19 -4.10
CA LEU A 473 -9.23 5.60 -4.48
C LEU A 473 -8.08 5.74 -5.47
N TYR A 474 -7.00 4.98 -5.28
CA TYR A 474 -5.89 4.90 -6.22
C TYR A 474 -6.31 4.36 -7.59
N ASN A 475 -7.04 3.25 -7.60
CA ASN A 475 -7.54 2.65 -8.83
C ASN A 475 -8.46 3.61 -9.59
N ILE A 476 -9.32 4.34 -8.89
CA ILE A 476 -10.19 5.37 -9.48
C ILE A 476 -9.36 6.52 -10.08
N ILE A 477 -8.41 7.09 -9.33
CA ILE A 477 -7.56 8.18 -9.81
C ILE A 477 -6.75 7.73 -11.04
N ASN A 478 -6.18 6.52 -11.01
CA ASN A 478 -5.42 5.98 -12.13
C ASN A 478 -6.31 5.76 -13.36
N ALA A 479 -7.52 5.22 -13.20
CA ALA A 479 -8.45 5.02 -14.31
C ALA A 479 -8.90 6.35 -14.95
N ILE A 480 -9.24 7.35 -14.14
CA ILE A 480 -9.59 8.70 -14.60
C ILE A 480 -8.39 9.32 -15.33
N SER A 481 -7.21 9.23 -14.73
CA SER A 481 -5.96 9.78 -15.29
C SER A 481 -5.60 9.16 -16.63
N LEU A 482 -5.70 7.83 -16.75
CA LEU A 482 -5.45 7.12 -18.01
C LEU A 482 -6.46 7.54 -19.10
N THR A 483 -7.74 7.57 -18.77
CA THR A 483 -8.81 7.98 -19.71
C THR A 483 -8.60 9.41 -20.20
N TYR A 484 -8.28 10.33 -19.27
CA TYR A 484 -7.96 11.72 -19.59
C TYR A 484 -6.71 11.82 -20.48
N THR A 485 -5.67 11.04 -20.18
CA THR A 485 -4.43 11.00 -20.99
C THR A 485 -4.71 10.55 -22.43
N ILE A 486 -5.50 9.48 -22.61
CA ILE A 486 -5.83 8.96 -23.94
C ILE A 486 -6.63 9.99 -24.73
N LEU A 487 -7.64 10.62 -24.11
CA LEU A 487 -8.43 11.68 -24.75
C LEU A 487 -7.55 12.86 -25.17
N LEU A 488 -6.65 13.31 -24.29
CA LEU A 488 -5.74 14.41 -24.58
C LEU A 488 -4.79 14.06 -25.74
N ILE A 489 -4.24 12.85 -25.74
CA ILE A 489 -3.41 12.33 -26.84
C ILE A 489 -4.19 12.39 -28.15
N ILE A 490 -5.43 11.88 -28.20
CA ILE A 490 -6.26 11.89 -29.42
C ILE A 490 -6.48 13.32 -29.92
N ILE A 491 -6.81 14.25 -29.03
CA ILE A 491 -7.04 15.67 -29.38
C ILE A 491 -5.77 16.31 -29.93
N ILE A 492 -4.62 16.10 -29.28
CA ILE A 492 -3.33 16.63 -29.73
C ILE A 492 -2.98 16.06 -31.10
N GLN A 493 -3.06 14.74 -31.26
CA GLN A 493 -2.73 14.06 -32.53
C GLN A 493 -3.60 14.58 -33.67
N PHE A 494 -4.92 14.67 -33.47
CA PHE A 494 -5.83 15.15 -34.51
C PHE A 494 -5.60 16.63 -34.84
N SER A 495 -5.37 17.46 -33.82
CA SER A 495 -5.15 18.90 -34.00
C SER A 495 -3.84 19.19 -34.73
N VAL A 496 -2.75 18.53 -34.31
CA VAL A 496 -1.43 18.68 -34.95
C VAL A 496 -1.45 18.12 -36.37
N PHE A 497 -2.04 16.94 -36.57
CA PHE A 497 -2.19 16.36 -37.91
C PHE A 497 -2.99 17.28 -38.84
N LYS A 498 -4.14 17.81 -38.39
CA LYS A 498 -4.94 18.77 -39.17
C LYS A 498 -4.14 20.04 -39.49
N MET A 499 -3.38 20.55 -38.53
CA MET A 499 -2.54 21.74 -38.73
C MET A 499 -1.46 21.49 -39.79
N PHE A 500 -0.76 20.35 -39.71
CA PHE A 500 0.25 19.95 -40.68
C PHE A 500 -0.34 19.73 -42.08
N ARG A 501 -1.50 19.07 -42.17
CA ARG A 501 -2.24 18.89 -43.43
C ARG A 501 -2.68 20.23 -44.02
N LEU A 502 -3.13 21.18 -43.21
CA LEU A 502 -3.55 22.50 -43.68
C LEU A 502 -2.35 23.30 -44.22
N LYS A 503 -1.19 23.24 -43.54
CA LYS A 503 0.05 23.86 -44.04
C LYS A 503 0.55 23.19 -45.33
N LEU A 504 0.43 21.86 -45.43
CA LEU A 504 0.72 21.13 -46.67
C LEU A 504 -0.20 21.57 -47.81
N ASN A 505 -1.52 21.63 -47.58
CA ASN A 505 -2.49 22.04 -48.60
C ASN A 505 -2.29 23.50 -49.06
N ARG A 506 -1.90 24.41 -48.16
CA ARG A 506 -1.51 25.77 -48.54
C ARG A 506 -0.28 25.79 -49.43
N THR A 507 0.72 24.96 -49.11
CA THR A 507 1.93 24.86 -49.95
C THR A 507 1.60 24.24 -51.31
N LYS A 508 0.68 23.28 -51.38
CA LYS A 508 0.14 22.74 -52.64
C LYS A 508 -0.63 23.76 -53.45
N MET A 509 -1.41 24.64 -52.83
CA MET A 509 -2.08 25.73 -53.56
C MET A 509 -1.07 26.63 -54.29
N ILE A 510 0.11 26.85 -53.71
CA ILE A 510 1.20 27.59 -54.37
C ILE A 510 1.69 26.84 -55.62
N SER A 511 1.73 25.50 -55.58
CA SER A 511 2.09 24.69 -56.75
C SER A 511 1.10 24.74 -57.92
N LEU A 512 -0.14 25.17 -57.70
CA LEU A 512 -1.11 25.38 -58.79
C LEU A 512 -0.83 26.67 -59.59
N ILE A 513 0.09 27.51 -59.13
CA ILE A 513 0.48 28.77 -59.77
C ILE A 513 1.74 28.57 -60.64
N PHE A 514 2.23 27.33 -60.77
CA PHE A 514 3.41 27.07 -61.60
C PHE A 514 3.16 27.37 -63.08
N PRO A 515 4.15 27.93 -63.80
CA PRO A 515 4.01 28.25 -65.22
C PRO A 515 3.74 26.99 -66.02
N LEU A 516 2.73 27.05 -66.91
CA LEU A 516 2.37 25.92 -67.78
C LEU A 516 3.54 25.49 -68.68
N GLU A 517 4.42 26.42 -69.06
CA GLU A 517 5.62 26.11 -69.88
C GLU A 517 6.58 25.18 -69.13
N THR A 518 6.95 25.47 -67.87
CA THR A 518 7.69 24.55 -67.00
C THR A 518 7.00 23.20 -66.79
N ILE A 519 5.67 23.15 -66.69
CA ILE A 519 4.94 21.90 -66.44
C ILE A 519 5.00 20.96 -67.66
N PHE A 520 4.92 21.50 -68.88
CA PHE A 520 4.81 20.71 -70.12
C PHE A 520 6.12 20.54 -70.90
N LEU A 521 7.11 21.40 -70.68
CA LEU A 521 8.38 21.37 -71.44
C LEU A 521 9.55 20.80 -70.63
N ASN A 522 9.37 20.58 -69.32
CA ASN A 522 10.36 19.95 -68.46
C ASN A 522 9.88 18.56 -68.00
N ASP A 523 10.28 17.51 -68.75
CA ASP A 523 9.93 16.11 -68.49
C ASP A 523 10.30 15.65 -67.06
N HIS A 524 11.38 16.19 -66.49
CA HIS A 524 11.81 15.86 -65.13
C HIS A 524 10.85 16.46 -64.09
N PHE A 525 10.45 17.71 -64.29
CA PHE A 525 9.48 18.41 -63.46
C PHE A 525 8.11 17.75 -63.53
N GLU A 526 7.61 17.43 -64.72
CA GLU A 526 6.33 16.74 -64.91
C GLU A 526 6.31 15.36 -64.22
N ARG A 527 7.40 14.59 -64.37
CA ARG A 527 7.51 13.25 -63.78
C ARG A 527 7.54 13.29 -62.25
N GLU A 528 8.28 14.23 -61.66
CA GLU A 528 8.32 14.41 -60.20
C GLU A 528 6.98 14.95 -59.67
N LEU A 529 6.35 15.89 -60.37
CA LEU A 529 5.01 16.38 -60.02
C LEU A 529 3.97 15.25 -60.07
N ARG A 530 3.99 14.42 -61.12
CA ARG A 530 3.09 13.25 -61.26
C ARG A 530 3.35 12.20 -60.19
N ARG A 531 4.61 11.96 -59.80
CA ARG A 531 4.99 11.07 -58.68
C ARG A 531 4.45 11.58 -57.35
N MET A 532 4.54 12.90 -57.11
CA MET A 532 3.99 13.50 -55.89
C MET A 532 2.47 13.39 -55.84
N VAL A 533 1.76 13.68 -56.95
CA VAL A 533 0.30 13.57 -57.05
C VAL A 533 -0.19 12.12 -56.92
N THR A 534 0.56 11.13 -57.42
CA THR A 534 0.20 9.70 -57.24
C THR A 534 0.53 9.16 -55.86
N SER A 535 1.64 9.58 -55.23
CA SER A 535 1.95 9.24 -53.84
C SER A 535 0.94 9.81 -52.84
N GLU A 536 0.20 10.85 -53.22
CA GLU A 536 -0.84 11.48 -52.41
C GLU A 536 -2.17 10.72 -52.41
N LYS A 537 -2.54 10.00 -53.47
CA LYS A 537 -3.78 9.18 -53.47
C LYS A 537 -3.74 8.02 -52.47
N LEU A 538 -2.59 7.78 -51.86
CA LEU A 538 -2.34 6.80 -50.80
C LEU A 538 -2.41 7.42 -49.38
N ILE A 539 -2.58 8.74 -49.26
CA ILE A 539 -2.72 9.53 -48.02
C ILE A 539 -4.20 9.90 -47.82
#